data_AF-A0A841JR01-F1
#
_entry.id   AF-A0A841JR01-F1
#
_cell.length_a   1.000
_cell.length_b   1.000
_cell.length_c   1.000
_cell.angle_alpha   90.00
_cell.angle_beta   90.00
_cell.angle_gamma   90.00
#
_symmetry.space_group_name_H-M   'P 1'
#
loop_
_entity.id
_entity.type
_entity.pdbx_description
1 polymer ?
#
loop_
_entity_poly.entity_id
_entity_poly.type
_entity_poly.pdbx_seq_one_letter_code
_entity_poly.pdbx_strand_id
1 'polypeptide(L)'
;MALETIFAELYKQFKRLQDNLVALRLTVAEDKPRYGDAVLVDRLEDSVTDTMGSLDRCLVESRLAQKAVALPDLERARRALVRCQEQFHAAERRFGDELVSYERLRDLASFGGARGKEWASWTGSVKHGLEQCRDPLDGASKALAACWQELAEHSGTTSIVIHSTNLGQKIVVKDPQTADVFSKSAT
;
A
#
# COMPACT_ATOMS: atom_id res chain seq x y z
N MET A 1 -13.64 6.70 -13.71
CA MET A 1 -13.77 5.24 -14.00
C MET A 1 -13.58 4.45 -12.72
N ALA A 2 -14.07 3.21 -12.62
CA ALA A 2 -14.06 2.41 -11.37
C ALA A 2 -12.66 2.33 -10.69
N LEU A 3 -11.60 2.13 -11.48
CA LEU A 3 -10.22 2.10 -11.00
C LEU A 3 -9.81 3.41 -10.29
N GLU A 4 -10.10 4.57 -10.87
CA GLU A 4 -9.79 5.88 -10.25
C GLU A 4 -10.53 6.07 -8.92
N THR A 5 -11.79 5.61 -8.85
CA THR A 5 -12.60 5.70 -7.64
C THR A 5 -12.03 4.82 -6.53
N ILE A 6 -11.56 3.63 -6.85
CA ILE A 6 -10.98 2.69 -5.86
C ILE A 6 -9.64 3.20 -5.33
N PHE A 7 -8.77 3.75 -6.18
CA PHE A 7 -7.54 4.41 -5.74
C PHE A 7 -7.81 5.70 -4.93
N ALA A 8 -8.86 6.44 -5.26
CA ALA A 8 -9.28 7.60 -4.45
C ALA A 8 -9.77 7.19 -3.05
N GLU A 9 -10.50 6.07 -2.96
CA GLU A 9 -10.96 5.55 -1.68
C GLU A 9 -9.79 5.07 -0.81
N LEU A 10 -8.77 4.42 -1.41
CA LEU A 10 -7.53 4.06 -0.71
C LEU A 10 -6.87 5.28 -0.05
N TYR A 11 -6.69 6.37 -0.82
CA TYR A 11 -6.11 7.61 -0.29
C TYR A 11 -6.94 8.17 0.87
N LYS A 12 -8.27 8.16 0.73
CA LYS A 12 -9.20 8.63 1.76
C LYS A 12 -9.11 7.81 3.05
N GLN A 13 -8.98 6.48 2.96
CA GLN A 13 -8.82 5.62 4.13
C GLN A 13 -7.50 5.88 4.86
N PHE A 14 -6.38 6.02 4.13
CA PHE A 14 -5.12 6.44 4.75
C PHE A 14 -5.23 7.82 5.41
N LYS A 15 -5.93 8.76 4.77
CA LYS A 15 -6.09 10.10 5.33
C LYS A 15 -6.88 10.07 6.63
N ARG A 16 -7.96 9.28 6.68
CA ARG A 16 -8.75 9.07 7.90
C ARG A 16 -7.94 8.44 9.02
N LEU A 17 -7.12 7.43 8.71
CA LEU A 17 -6.21 6.83 9.70
C LEU A 17 -5.18 7.86 10.20
N GLN A 18 -4.65 8.71 9.31
CA GLN A 18 -3.70 9.76 9.67
C GLN A 18 -4.33 10.77 10.61
N ASP A 19 -5.56 11.22 10.31
CA ASP A 19 -6.26 12.19 11.15
C ASP A 19 -6.50 11.63 12.58
N ASN A 20 -6.83 10.34 12.69
CA ASN A 20 -6.98 9.67 13.99
C ASN A 20 -5.65 9.52 14.74
N LEU A 21 -4.55 9.19 14.04
CA LEU A 21 -3.22 9.12 14.66
C LEU A 21 -2.71 10.50 15.09
N VAL A 22 -3.01 11.56 14.33
CA VAL A 22 -2.71 12.95 14.72
C VAL A 22 -3.45 13.30 16.00
N ALA A 23 -4.74 13.00 16.09
CA ALA A 23 -5.53 13.23 17.30
C ALA A 23 -4.95 12.44 18.50
N LEU A 24 -4.60 11.17 18.29
CA LEU A 24 -3.96 10.35 19.32
C LEU A 24 -2.62 10.95 19.78
N ARG A 25 -1.78 11.41 18.84
CA ARG A 25 -0.49 12.04 19.15
C ARG A 25 -0.67 13.27 20.03
N LEU A 26 -1.65 14.12 19.72
CA LEU A 26 -1.96 15.30 20.54
C LEU A 26 -2.32 14.88 21.97
N THR A 27 -3.17 13.86 22.13
CA THR A 27 -3.51 13.35 23.46
C THR A 27 -2.29 12.77 24.20
N VAL A 28 -1.40 12.06 23.51
CA VAL A 28 -0.21 11.46 24.14
C VAL A 28 0.83 12.51 24.53
N ALA A 29 1.10 13.48 23.65
CA ALA A 29 2.19 14.44 23.82
C ALA A 29 1.76 15.71 24.60
N GLU A 30 0.58 16.25 24.31
CA GLU A 30 0.15 17.56 24.79
C GLU A 30 -0.80 17.47 25.99
N ASP A 31 -1.73 16.50 25.99
CA ASP A 31 -2.71 16.33 27.08
C ASP A 31 -2.19 15.51 28.27
N LYS A 32 -0.90 15.15 28.29
CA LYS A 32 -0.33 14.37 29.39
C LYS A 32 -0.31 15.16 30.70
N PRO A 33 -0.65 14.54 31.85
CA PRO A 33 -0.55 15.19 33.15
C PRO A 33 0.86 15.74 33.42
N ARG A 34 0.96 16.96 33.97
CA ARG A 34 2.22 17.72 34.07
C ARG A 34 3.27 17.11 34.99
N TYR A 35 2.86 16.29 35.95
CA TYR A 35 3.75 15.75 36.99
C TYR A 35 3.92 14.25 36.82
N GLY A 36 5.12 13.85 36.38
CA GLY A 36 5.56 12.45 36.36
C GLY A 36 5.95 11.97 34.97
N ASP A 37 7.06 12.50 34.45
CA ASP A 37 7.69 11.93 33.25
C ASP A 37 7.91 10.43 33.45
N ALA A 38 7.63 9.69 32.39
CA ALA A 38 7.73 8.26 32.39
C ALA A 38 8.13 7.78 31.01
N VAL A 39 9.17 6.96 30.99
CA VAL A 39 9.67 6.23 29.82
C VAL A 39 8.55 5.53 29.04
N LEU A 40 7.47 5.11 29.72
CA LEU A 40 6.30 4.50 29.07
C LEU A 40 5.56 5.49 28.16
N VAL A 41 5.41 6.75 28.57
CA VAL A 41 4.76 7.80 27.79
C VAL A 41 5.62 8.19 26.60
N ASP A 42 6.92 8.35 26.81
CA ASP A 42 7.87 8.69 25.74
C ASP A 42 7.90 7.60 24.67
N ARG A 43 7.99 6.32 25.08
CA ARG A 43 7.90 5.19 24.16
C ARG A 43 6.59 5.17 23.38
N LEU A 44 5.47 5.49 24.03
CA LEU A 44 4.18 5.55 23.36
C LEU A 44 4.15 6.67 22.30
N GLU A 45 4.68 7.85 22.63
CA GLU A 45 4.79 8.98 21.70
C GLU A 45 5.68 8.63 20.49
N ASP A 46 6.82 8.00 20.73
CA ASP A 46 7.73 7.53 19.68
C ASP A 46 7.04 6.53 18.75
N SER A 47 6.38 5.51 19.30
CA SER A 47 5.68 4.49 18.50
C SER A 47 4.52 5.08 17.69
N VAL A 48 3.78 6.06 18.22
CA VAL A 48 2.74 6.79 17.46
C VAL A 48 3.39 7.58 16.33
N THR A 49 4.47 8.31 16.60
CA THR A 49 5.18 9.13 15.61
C THR A 49 5.78 8.28 14.49
N ASP A 50 6.39 7.14 14.80
CA ASP A 50 6.93 6.20 13.82
C ASP A 50 5.85 5.57 12.94
N THR A 51 4.68 5.28 13.52
CA THR A 51 3.50 4.81 12.79
C THR A 51 3.01 5.88 11.82
N MET A 52 2.89 7.14 12.28
CA MET A 52 2.53 8.28 11.44
C MET A 52 3.51 8.47 10.28
N GLY A 53 4.82 8.41 10.51
CA GLY A 53 5.82 8.54 9.46
C GLY A 53 5.72 7.46 8.39
N SER A 54 5.26 6.26 8.75
CA SER A 54 5.01 5.17 7.78
C SER A 54 3.74 5.43 6.95
N LEU A 55 2.70 5.99 7.59
CA LEU A 55 1.45 6.35 6.92
C LEU A 55 1.59 7.57 5.98
N ASP A 56 2.44 8.54 6.34
CA ASP A 56 2.77 9.67 5.45
C ASP A 56 3.35 9.19 4.12
N ARG A 57 4.22 8.17 4.17
CA ARG A 57 4.75 7.53 2.96
C ARG A 57 3.65 6.83 2.16
N CYS A 58 2.70 6.16 2.82
CA CYS A 58 1.54 5.56 2.16
C CYS A 58 0.68 6.61 1.45
N LEU A 59 0.46 7.78 2.05
CA LEU A 59 -0.30 8.88 1.45
C LEU A 59 0.38 9.45 0.21
N VAL A 60 1.71 9.57 0.22
CA VAL A 60 2.47 10.00 -0.95
C VAL A 60 2.34 8.97 -2.08
N GLU A 61 2.58 7.69 -1.79
CA GLU A 61 2.56 6.62 -2.80
C GLU A 61 1.15 6.36 -3.36
N SER A 62 0.11 6.37 -2.52
CA SER A 62 -1.28 6.23 -2.98
C SER A 62 -1.69 7.38 -3.90
N ARG A 63 -1.25 8.62 -3.63
CA ARG A 63 -1.47 9.75 -4.53
C ARG A 63 -0.71 9.63 -5.86
N LEU A 64 0.51 9.08 -5.84
CA LEU A 64 1.24 8.77 -7.07
C LEU A 64 0.53 7.70 -7.89
N ALA A 65 0.02 6.66 -7.24
CA ALA A 65 -0.74 5.60 -7.91
C ALA A 65 -2.04 6.15 -8.52
N GLN A 66 -2.79 6.98 -7.78
CA GLN A 66 -3.99 7.64 -8.29
C GLN A 66 -3.71 8.49 -9.54
N LYS A 67 -2.63 9.27 -9.54
CA LYS A 67 -2.21 10.05 -10.71
C LYS A 67 -1.82 9.17 -11.91
N ALA A 68 -1.19 8.03 -11.66
CA ALA A 68 -0.79 7.10 -12.72
C ALA A 68 -2.01 6.44 -13.38
N VAL A 69 -3.01 6.04 -12.59
CA VAL A 69 -4.28 5.51 -13.08
C VAL A 69 -5.03 6.50 -13.97
N ALA A 70 -4.98 7.80 -13.64
CA ALA A 70 -5.59 8.85 -14.46
C ALA A 70 -4.88 9.06 -15.83
N LEU A 71 -3.63 8.62 -15.96
CA LEU A 71 -2.81 8.70 -17.19
C LEU A 71 -2.62 7.33 -17.87
N PRO A 72 -3.64 6.46 -17.81
CA PRO A 72 -3.60 5.01 -18.06
C PRO A 72 -2.28 4.25 -17.84
N ASP A 73 -1.43 4.67 -16.91
CA ASP A 73 -0.11 4.06 -16.67
C ASP A 73 -0.20 3.01 -15.55
N LEU A 74 -0.72 1.83 -15.91
CA LEU A 74 -0.96 0.73 -14.96
C LEU A 74 0.34 0.21 -14.34
N GLU A 75 1.45 0.25 -15.06
CA GLU A 75 2.74 -0.21 -14.53
C GLU A 75 3.27 0.71 -13.42
N ARG A 76 3.15 2.03 -13.62
CA ARG A 76 3.49 2.99 -12.58
C ARG A 76 2.51 2.91 -11.40
N ALA A 77 1.22 2.74 -11.64
CA ALA A 77 0.23 2.52 -10.59
C ALA A 77 0.58 1.29 -9.73
N ARG A 78 0.91 0.17 -10.38
CA ARG A 78 1.34 -1.08 -9.74
C ARG A 78 2.57 -0.87 -8.85
N ARG A 79 3.63 -0.24 -9.36
CA ARG A 79 4.86 0.01 -8.58
C ARG A 79 4.62 0.91 -7.37
N ALA A 80 3.80 1.95 -7.51
CA ALA A 80 3.41 2.80 -6.39
C ALA A 80 2.58 2.03 -5.36
N LEU A 81 1.66 1.15 -5.80
CA LEU A 81 0.86 0.32 -4.91
C LEU A 81 1.70 -0.70 -4.11
N VAL A 82 2.75 -1.29 -4.71
CA VAL A 82 3.71 -2.15 -3.98
C VAL A 82 4.34 -1.39 -2.82
N ARG A 83 4.91 -0.20 -3.09
CA ARG A 83 5.51 0.63 -2.04
C ARG A 83 4.50 1.00 -0.97
N CYS A 84 3.27 1.32 -1.38
CA CYS A 84 2.20 1.64 -0.44
C CYS A 84 1.89 0.48 0.50
N GLN A 85 1.78 -0.74 -0.03
CA GLN A 85 1.51 -1.93 0.77
C GLN A 85 2.67 -2.25 1.73
N GLU A 86 3.92 -2.14 1.29
CA GLU A 86 5.09 -2.36 2.14
C GLU A 86 5.10 -1.40 3.34
N GLN A 87 4.85 -0.12 3.10
CA GLN A 87 4.78 0.91 4.14
C GLN A 87 3.58 0.69 5.06
N PHE A 88 2.42 0.32 4.50
CA PHE A 88 1.23 0.06 5.29
C PHE A 88 1.39 -1.16 6.20
N HIS A 89 1.93 -2.28 5.69
CA HIS A 89 2.21 -3.45 6.52
C HIS A 89 3.21 -3.15 7.64
N ALA A 90 4.20 -2.27 7.39
CA ALA A 90 5.11 -1.83 8.44
C ALA A 90 4.37 -1.00 9.51
N ALA A 91 3.48 -0.10 9.11
CA ALA A 91 2.64 0.68 10.02
C ALA A 91 1.68 -0.22 10.83
N GLU A 92 1.02 -1.17 10.16
CA GLU A 92 0.07 -2.11 10.76
C GLU A 92 0.73 -3.00 11.81
N ARG A 93 1.91 -3.59 11.49
CA ARG A 93 2.67 -4.37 12.47
C ARG A 93 3.08 -3.54 13.67
N ARG A 94 3.62 -2.33 13.44
CA ARG A 94 4.01 -1.43 14.54
C ARG A 94 2.82 -1.08 15.42
N PHE A 95 1.69 -0.75 14.80
CA PHE A 95 0.45 -0.46 15.52
C PHE A 95 0.03 -1.67 16.37
N GLY A 96 -0.01 -2.87 15.78
CA GLY A 96 -0.35 -4.11 16.47
C GLY A 96 0.58 -4.45 17.65
N ASP A 97 1.88 -4.43 17.41
CA ASP A 97 2.89 -4.91 18.35
C ASP A 97 3.22 -3.88 19.44
N GLU A 98 3.36 -2.61 19.05
CA GLU A 98 3.88 -1.56 19.94
C GLU A 98 2.79 -0.72 20.60
N LEU A 99 1.61 -0.58 19.98
CA LEU A 99 0.56 0.31 20.49
C LEU A 99 -0.61 -0.47 21.10
N VAL A 100 -1.13 -1.49 20.42
CA VAL A 100 -2.36 -2.18 20.83
C VAL A 100 -2.17 -3.61 21.32
N SER A 101 -0.93 -4.07 21.48
CA SER A 101 -0.67 -5.38 22.06
C SER A 101 -1.19 -5.45 23.50
N TYR A 102 -1.63 -6.63 23.91
CA TYR A 102 -2.23 -6.85 25.24
C TYR A 102 -1.31 -6.34 26.36
N GLU A 103 -0.02 -6.63 26.27
CA GLU A 103 0.98 -6.20 27.26
C GLU A 103 1.07 -4.68 27.34
N ARG A 104 1.11 -3.99 26.19
CA ARG A 104 1.18 -2.52 26.13
C ARG A 104 -0.06 -1.87 26.75
N LEU A 105 -1.24 -2.38 26.40
CA LEU A 105 -2.51 -1.87 26.95
C LEU A 105 -2.65 -2.15 28.46
N ARG A 106 -2.15 -3.30 28.93
CA ARG A 106 -2.13 -3.65 30.36
C ARG A 106 -1.16 -2.77 31.13
N ASP A 107 0.05 -2.55 30.60
CA ASP A 107 1.06 -1.71 31.23
C ASP A 107 0.56 -0.26 31.33
N LEU A 108 -0.05 0.26 30.25
CA LEU A 108 -0.70 1.57 30.26
C LEU A 108 -1.84 1.64 31.28
N ALA A 109 -2.68 0.61 31.39
CA ALA A 109 -3.75 0.54 32.40
C ALA A 109 -3.21 0.62 33.83
N SER A 110 -2.19 -0.20 34.10
CA SER A 110 -1.57 -0.34 35.42
C SER A 110 -0.87 0.96 35.82
N PHE A 111 -0.19 1.59 34.86
CA PHE A 111 0.43 2.90 35.01
C PHE A 111 -0.59 3.99 35.39
N GLY A 112 -1.72 4.06 34.69
CA GLY A 112 -2.79 5.01 35.00
C GLY A 112 -3.38 4.80 36.40
N GLY A 113 -3.63 3.53 36.78
CA GLY A 113 -4.17 3.20 38.10
C GLY A 113 -3.23 3.53 39.27
N ALA A 114 -1.92 3.35 39.08
CA ALA A 114 -0.93 3.60 40.12
C ALA A 114 -0.69 5.08 40.43
N ARG A 115 -1.01 6.00 39.50
CA ARG A 115 -0.68 7.43 39.61
C ARG A 115 -1.89 8.34 39.86
N GLY A 116 -3.05 7.76 40.15
CA GLY A 116 -4.25 8.49 40.54
C GLY A 116 -5.19 8.85 39.38
N LYS A 117 -6.23 9.64 39.69
CA LYS A 117 -7.40 9.81 38.82
C LYS A 117 -7.10 10.53 37.51
N GLU A 118 -6.22 11.53 37.51
CA GLU A 118 -5.86 12.29 36.30
C GLU A 118 -5.16 11.40 35.28
N TRP A 119 -4.16 10.64 35.73
CA TRP A 119 -3.47 9.63 34.92
C TRP A 119 -4.40 8.53 34.44
N ALA A 120 -5.30 8.02 35.30
CA ALA A 120 -6.30 7.04 34.88
C ALA A 120 -7.21 7.58 33.76
N SER A 121 -7.67 8.83 33.87
CA SER A 121 -8.46 9.49 32.83
C SER A 121 -7.69 9.64 31.52
N TRP A 122 -6.45 10.13 31.58
CA TRP A 122 -5.59 10.28 30.40
C TRP A 122 -5.34 8.93 29.70
N THR A 123 -4.99 7.87 30.45
CA THR A 123 -4.83 6.53 29.87
C THR A 123 -6.12 5.99 29.24
N GLY A 124 -7.28 6.39 29.79
CA GLY A 124 -8.59 6.11 29.19
C GLY A 124 -8.75 6.77 27.82
N SER A 125 -8.42 8.06 27.72
CA SER A 125 -8.45 8.81 26.45
C SER A 125 -7.49 8.24 25.41
N VAL A 126 -6.26 7.89 25.81
CA VAL A 126 -5.28 7.23 24.93
C VAL A 126 -5.82 5.92 24.38
N LYS A 127 -6.38 5.05 25.23
CA LYS A 127 -6.99 3.79 24.79
C LYS A 127 -8.15 4.01 23.83
N HIS A 128 -8.98 5.02 24.09
CA HIS A 128 -10.06 5.38 23.20
C HIS A 128 -9.54 5.82 21.81
N GLY A 129 -8.51 6.67 21.76
CA GLY A 129 -7.87 7.07 20.51
C GLY A 129 -7.25 5.89 19.74
N LEU A 130 -6.64 4.94 20.45
CA LEU A 130 -6.15 3.70 19.86
C LEU A 130 -7.29 2.86 19.27
N GLU A 131 -8.43 2.74 19.96
CA GLU A 131 -9.60 2.03 19.45
C GLU A 131 -10.14 2.68 18.18
N GLN A 132 -10.21 4.01 18.13
CA GLN A 132 -10.66 4.76 16.96
C GLN A 132 -9.78 4.56 15.73
N CYS A 133 -8.53 4.12 15.89
CA CYS A 133 -7.64 3.83 14.77
C CYS A 133 -7.91 2.45 14.13
N ARG A 134 -8.65 1.55 14.78
CA ARG A 134 -8.88 0.18 14.27
C ARG A 134 -9.73 0.17 12.99
N ASP A 135 -10.85 0.88 12.99
CA ASP A 135 -11.74 0.89 11.82
C ASP A 135 -11.06 1.47 10.56
N PRO A 136 -10.35 2.61 10.61
CA PRO A 136 -9.61 3.11 9.44
C PRO A 136 -8.44 2.21 9.03
N LEU A 137 -7.80 1.50 9.96
CA LEU A 137 -6.75 0.54 9.65
C LEU A 137 -7.30 -0.63 8.81
N ASP A 138 -8.40 -1.24 9.26
CA ASP A 138 -9.09 -2.29 8.51
C ASP A 138 -9.64 -1.76 7.16
N GLY A 139 -10.21 -0.56 7.16
CA GLY A 139 -10.67 0.13 5.95
C GLY A 139 -9.56 0.34 4.92
N ALA A 140 -8.36 0.74 5.36
CA ALA A 140 -7.20 0.91 4.49
C ALA A 140 -6.70 -0.44 3.94
N SER A 141 -6.68 -1.49 4.75
CA SER A 141 -6.31 -2.85 4.32
C SER A 141 -7.26 -3.38 3.24
N LYS A 142 -8.58 -3.22 3.44
CA LYS A 142 -9.61 -3.58 2.46
C LYS A 142 -9.49 -2.77 1.16
N ALA A 143 -9.23 -1.46 1.27
CA ALA A 143 -9.04 -0.62 0.10
C ALA A 143 -7.78 -0.99 -0.70
N LEU A 144 -6.68 -1.37 -0.02
CA LEU A 144 -5.48 -1.89 -0.68
C LEU A 144 -5.78 -3.18 -1.46
N ALA A 145 -6.51 -4.11 -0.84
CA ALA A 145 -6.91 -5.36 -1.50
C ALA A 145 -7.79 -5.09 -2.74
N ALA A 146 -8.73 -4.15 -2.64
CA ALA A 146 -9.57 -3.75 -3.77
C ALA A 146 -8.74 -3.15 -4.93
N CYS A 147 -7.76 -2.28 -4.64
CA CYS A 147 -6.85 -1.77 -5.66
C CYS A 147 -6.09 -2.88 -6.39
N TRP A 148 -5.62 -3.90 -5.67
CA TRP A 148 -4.93 -5.04 -6.27
C TRP A 148 -5.85 -5.90 -7.14
N GLN A 149 -7.06 -6.17 -6.67
CA GLN A 149 -8.06 -6.91 -7.44
C GLN A 149 -8.34 -6.23 -8.78
N GLU A 150 -8.61 -4.92 -8.75
CA GLU A 150 -8.88 -4.16 -9.97
C GLU A 150 -7.70 -4.16 -10.94
N LEU A 151 -6.46 -3.98 -10.45
CA LEU A 151 -5.28 -4.06 -11.31
C LEU A 151 -5.13 -5.44 -11.97
N ALA A 152 -5.45 -6.51 -11.24
CA ALA A 152 -5.40 -7.87 -11.78
C ALA A 152 -6.44 -8.10 -12.88
N GLU A 153 -7.68 -7.64 -12.68
CA GLU A 153 -8.77 -7.74 -13.66
C GLU A 153 -8.46 -6.97 -14.96
N HIS A 154 -7.85 -5.79 -14.86
CA HIS A 154 -7.46 -4.99 -16.03
C HIS A 154 -6.23 -5.55 -16.76
N SER A 155 -5.33 -6.23 -16.05
CA SER A 155 -4.17 -6.90 -16.65
C SER A 155 -4.58 -8.09 -17.53
N GLY A 156 -5.63 -8.82 -17.14
CA GLY A 156 -6.16 -9.95 -17.92
C GLY A 156 -6.81 -9.54 -19.23
N THR A 157 -7.44 -8.36 -19.27
CA THR A 157 -8.16 -7.86 -20.46
C THR A 157 -7.21 -7.32 -21.54
N THR A 158 -6.03 -6.83 -21.13
CA THR A 158 -5.05 -6.19 -22.05
C THR A 158 -4.04 -7.18 -22.65
N SER A 159 -3.99 -8.43 -22.14
CA SER A 159 -2.96 -9.42 -22.53
C SER A 159 -3.23 -10.15 -23.86
N ILE A 160 -4.35 -9.88 -24.53
CA ILE A 160 -4.63 -10.41 -25.89
C ILE A 160 -4.15 -9.41 -26.93
N VAL A 161 -2.86 -9.08 -26.92
CA VAL A 161 -2.22 -8.52 -28.12
C VAL A 161 -1.73 -9.70 -28.92
N ILE A 162 -2.60 -10.17 -29.83
CA ILE A 162 -2.25 -11.12 -30.88
C ILE A 162 -1.08 -10.50 -31.65
N HIS A 163 0.14 -10.94 -31.35
CA HIS A 163 1.23 -10.85 -32.30
C HIS A 163 0.88 -11.82 -33.44
N SER A 164 -0.01 -11.38 -34.33
CA SER A 164 -0.13 -11.97 -35.67
C SER A 164 1.11 -11.53 -36.42
N THR A 165 2.24 -12.14 -36.07
CA THR A 165 3.43 -12.08 -36.90
C THR A 165 3.04 -12.77 -38.19
N ASN A 166 2.72 -11.97 -39.21
CA ASN A 166 2.67 -12.41 -40.59
C ASN A 166 4.05 -12.99 -40.93
N LEU A 167 4.27 -14.27 -40.60
CA LEU A 167 5.32 -15.10 -41.17
C LEU A 167 4.94 -15.28 -42.64
N GLY A 168 5.30 -14.27 -43.45
CA GLY A 168 5.23 -14.32 -44.89
C GLY A 168 6.01 -15.54 -45.37
N GLN A 169 5.28 -16.55 -45.80
CA GLN A 169 5.78 -17.79 -46.39
C GLN A 169 6.55 -17.42 -47.66
N LYS A 170 7.88 -17.38 -47.58
CA LYS A 170 8.76 -17.12 -48.73
C LYS A 170 8.82 -18.38 -49.58
N ILE A 171 7.89 -18.53 -50.53
CA ILE A 171 7.95 -19.58 -51.55
C ILE A 171 9.09 -19.23 -52.51
N VAL A 172 10.25 -19.86 -52.31
CA VAL A 172 11.33 -19.85 -53.30
C VAL A 172 10.93 -20.83 -54.40
N VAL A 173 10.43 -20.30 -55.51
CA VAL A 173 10.26 -21.05 -56.76
C VAL A 173 11.66 -21.31 -57.31
N LYS A 174 12.03 -22.59 -57.38
CA LYS A 174 13.30 -23.06 -57.94
C LYS A 174 13.10 -23.20 -59.45
N ASP A 175 13.73 -22.30 -60.23
CA ASP A 175 13.74 -22.39 -61.69
C ASP A 175 14.45 -23.69 -62.14
N PRO A 176 13.90 -24.45 -63.10
CA PRO A 176 14.55 -25.64 -63.63
C PRO A 176 15.73 -25.25 -64.53
N GLN A 177 16.92 -25.72 -64.15
CA GLN A 177 18.14 -25.61 -64.95
C GLN A 177 17.94 -26.23 -66.34
N THR A 178 18.03 -25.38 -67.37
CA THR A 178 18.35 -25.76 -68.74
C THR A 178 19.83 -26.14 -68.79
N ALA A 179 20.12 -27.44 -68.79
CA ALA A 179 21.43 -27.98 -69.11
C ALA A 179 21.22 -29.22 -69.98
N ASP A 180 21.18 -29.00 -71.30
CA ASP A 180 21.56 -30.06 -72.24
C ASP A 180 22.17 -29.42 -73.50
N VAL A 181 23.50 -29.39 -73.52
CA VAL A 181 24.28 -29.08 -74.72
C VAL A 181 25.35 -30.17 -74.83
N PHE A 182 25.42 -30.76 -76.04
CA PHE A 182 26.43 -31.66 -76.60
C PHE A 182 26.22 -33.16 -76.44
N SER A 183 25.64 -33.77 -77.49
CA SER A 183 26.38 -34.78 -78.28
C SER A 183 25.74 -35.02 -79.65
N LYS A 184 26.50 -34.79 -80.73
CA LYS A 184 26.76 -35.76 -81.82
C LYS A 184 27.53 -35.13 -82.98
N SER A 185 28.72 -35.67 -83.19
CA SER A 185 29.50 -35.64 -84.44
C SER A 185 29.54 -37.06 -85.03
N ALA A 186 29.84 -37.14 -86.34
CA ALA A 186 29.99 -38.32 -87.21
C ALA A 186 28.68 -38.77 -87.89
N THR A 187 28.59 -38.96 -89.22
CA THR A 187 29.60 -39.21 -90.27
C THR A 187 29.14 -38.61 -91.58
#